data_AF-A0AAD9U784-F1
#
_entry.id   AF-A0AAD9U784-F1
#
_cell.length_a   1.000
_cell.length_b   1.000
_cell.length_c   1.000
_cell.angle_alpha   90.00
_cell.angle_beta   90.00
_cell.angle_gamma   90.00
#
_symmetry.space_group_name_H-M   'P 1'
#
loop_
_entity.id
_entity.type
_entity.pdbx_description
1 polymer ?
#
loop_
_entity_poly.entity_id
_entity_poly.type
_entity_poly.pdbx_seq_one_letter_code
_entity_poly.pdbx_strand_id
1 'polypeptide(L)'
;MDQPFLNPYLDSVGTPNFQRGCNFATGGSIILPANAASTCPFSFNIQVDQFIRFKARVLQLLAKDKELDNYLPSADYFKQGLYIFDVGQNGLGGAFDSKSEAQVLAFVPTIFSQFETGIQVGLHTFVI
;
A
#
# COMPACT_ATOMS: atom_id res chain seq x y z
N MET A 1 -11.42 -15.56 32.58
CA MET A 1 -10.47 -15.50 31.44
C MET A 1 -10.92 -14.33 30.60
N ASP A 2 -10.79 -13.11 31.13
CA ASP A 2 -11.53 -11.93 30.65
C ASP A 2 -10.57 -10.77 30.41
N GLN A 3 -9.51 -11.02 29.64
CA GLN A 3 -8.71 -9.93 29.10
C GLN A 3 -9.26 -9.53 27.73
N PRO A 4 -9.38 -8.22 27.44
CA PRO A 4 -9.80 -7.78 26.13
C PRO A 4 -8.84 -8.31 25.07
N PHE A 5 -9.39 -8.79 23.96
CA PHE A 5 -8.58 -9.25 22.83
C PHE A 5 -7.69 -8.12 22.32
N LEU A 6 -6.46 -8.47 21.93
CA LEU A 6 -5.60 -7.57 21.16
C LEU A 6 -6.35 -7.15 19.89
N ASN A 7 -6.29 -5.87 19.56
CA ASN A 7 -6.76 -5.41 18.26
C ASN A 7 -5.98 -6.17 17.17
N PRO A 8 -6.65 -6.71 16.13
CA PRO A 8 -5.97 -7.29 14.99
C PRO A 8 -4.96 -6.28 14.45
N TYR A 9 -3.80 -6.73 13.98
CA TYR A 9 -2.74 -5.85 13.44
C TYR A 9 -3.27 -4.84 12.40
N LEU A 10 -4.29 -5.22 11.63
CA LEU A 10 -4.94 -4.37 10.61
C LEU A 10 -6.09 -3.50 11.14
N ASP A 11 -6.44 -3.60 12.42
CA ASP A 11 -7.51 -2.87 13.11
C ASP A 11 -7.02 -2.13 14.37
N SER A 12 -5.70 -2.06 14.59
CA SER A 12 -5.09 -1.31 15.69
C SER A 12 -5.29 0.19 15.51
N VAL A 13 -6.37 0.72 16.08
CA VAL A 13 -6.69 2.16 16.12
C VAL A 13 -6.53 2.69 17.54
N GLY A 14 -5.93 3.87 17.67
CA GLY A 14 -5.50 4.47 18.94
C GLY A 14 -3.98 4.53 19.04
N THR A 15 -3.34 3.44 19.47
CA THR A 15 -1.88 3.27 19.48
C THR A 15 -1.50 2.18 18.46
N PRO A 16 -0.87 2.51 17.32
CA PRO A 16 -0.13 3.75 17.02
C PRO A 16 -0.98 4.94 16.52
N ASN A 17 -0.43 6.14 16.68
CA ASN A 17 -0.98 7.39 16.14
C ASN A 17 -0.57 7.55 14.66
N PHE A 18 -1.55 7.71 13.78
CA PHE A 18 -1.38 7.81 12.33
C PHE A 18 -1.47 9.24 11.78
N GLN A 19 -1.51 10.26 12.63
CA GLN A 19 -1.57 11.67 12.23
C GLN A 19 -0.38 12.12 11.40
N ARG A 20 0.76 11.42 11.50
CA ARG A 20 1.99 11.77 10.77
C ARG A 20 2.26 10.86 9.58
N GLY A 21 1.33 9.96 9.28
CA GLY A 21 1.44 9.03 8.17
C GLY A 21 1.42 7.56 8.60
N CYS A 22 1.52 6.72 7.58
CA CYS A 22 1.49 5.26 7.67
C CYS A 22 2.39 4.71 6.55
N ASN A 23 2.95 3.51 6.76
CA ASN A 23 3.83 2.86 5.81
C ASN A 23 3.28 1.49 5.43
N PHE A 24 2.99 1.29 4.14
CA PHE A 24 2.55 0.02 3.56
C PHE A 24 3.64 -0.63 2.69
N ALA A 25 4.82 -0.02 2.60
CA ALA A 25 5.94 -0.55 1.84
C ALA A 25 6.40 -1.87 2.43
N THR A 26 6.62 -2.85 1.56
CA THR A 26 7.13 -4.16 1.97
C THR A 26 8.45 -4.47 1.26
N GLY A 27 9.46 -4.85 2.04
CA GLY A 27 10.74 -5.31 1.52
C GLY A 27 10.58 -6.52 0.60
N GLY A 28 11.37 -6.56 -0.49
CA GLY A 28 11.29 -7.62 -1.49
C GLY A 28 10.03 -7.60 -2.36
N SER A 29 9.16 -6.60 -2.21
CA SER A 29 7.97 -6.46 -3.06
C SER A 29 8.34 -6.09 -4.49
N ILE A 30 7.46 -6.50 -5.41
CA ILE A 30 7.57 -6.22 -6.84
C ILE A 30 6.28 -5.57 -7.34
N ILE A 31 6.33 -4.93 -8.51
CA ILE A 31 5.17 -4.29 -9.14
C ILE A 31 4.16 -5.32 -9.62
N LEU A 32 4.64 -6.40 -10.23
CA LEU A 32 3.80 -7.45 -10.78
C LEU A 32 3.07 -8.23 -9.67
N PRO A 33 1.90 -8.82 -9.95
CA PRO A 33 1.23 -9.69 -8.99
C PRO A 33 2.16 -10.80 -8.47
N ALA A 34 2.18 -10.98 -7.16
CA ALA A 34 2.96 -12.04 -6.53
C ALA A 34 2.44 -13.42 -6.97
N ASN A 35 3.36 -14.37 -7.17
CA ASN A 35 3.07 -15.77 -7.45
C ASN A 35 3.88 -16.68 -6.51
N ALA A 36 3.77 -18.00 -6.68
CA ALA A 36 4.44 -18.98 -5.80
C ALA A 36 5.97 -18.85 -5.77
N ALA A 37 6.59 -18.23 -6.78
CA ALA A 37 8.02 -17.97 -6.83
C ALA A 37 8.42 -16.58 -6.29
N SER A 38 7.45 -15.75 -5.91
CA SER A 38 7.74 -14.41 -5.38
C SER A 38 8.27 -14.48 -3.94
N THR A 39 9.38 -13.78 -3.69
CA THR A 39 9.97 -13.65 -2.34
C THR A 39 9.02 -12.95 -1.36
N CYS A 40 8.14 -12.09 -1.85
CA CYS A 40 7.19 -11.33 -1.06
C CYS A 40 5.77 -11.49 -1.62
N PRO A 41 4.77 -11.83 -0.78
CA PRO A 41 3.37 -11.95 -1.21
C PRO A 41 2.66 -10.60 -1.35
N PHE A 42 3.27 -9.51 -0.85
CA PHE A 42 2.70 -8.17 -0.84
C PHE A 42 3.21 -7.36 -2.04
N SER A 43 2.77 -7.72 -3.24
CA SER A 43 3.03 -6.95 -4.46
C SER A 43 2.45 -5.54 -4.37
N PHE A 44 2.87 -4.66 -5.28
CA PHE A 44 2.49 -3.24 -5.27
C PHE A 44 0.98 -3.01 -5.15
N ASN A 45 0.16 -3.74 -5.92
CA ASN A 45 -1.29 -3.65 -5.84
C ASN A 45 -1.84 -3.99 -4.44
N ILE A 46 -1.26 -4.98 -3.75
CA ILE A 46 -1.67 -5.36 -2.41
C ILE A 46 -1.34 -4.25 -1.40
N GLN A 47 -0.20 -3.56 -1.55
CA GLN A 47 0.16 -2.42 -0.71
C GLN A 47 -0.82 -1.25 -0.91
N VAL A 48 -1.23 -1.01 -2.17
CA VAL A 48 -2.29 -0.04 -2.49
C VAL A 48 -3.62 -0.45 -1.85
N ASP A 49 -4.03 -1.71 -1.99
CA ASP A 49 -5.28 -2.23 -1.40
C ASP A 49 -5.29 -2.11 0.12
N GLN A 50 -4.15 -2.36 0.77
CA GLN A 50 -3.98 -2.14 2.21
C GLN A 50 -4.21 -0.67 2.60
N PHE A 51 -3.64 0.27 1.83
CA PHE A 51 -3.88 1.71 2.04
C PHE A 51 -5.36 2.09 1.83
N ILE A 52 -6.00 1.62 0.76
CA ILE A 52 -7.42 1.89 0.48
C ILE A 52 -8.29 1.39 1.65
N ARG A 53 -8.04 0.16 2.11
CA ARG A 53 -8.74 -0.43 3.25
C ARG A 53 -8.52 0.39 4.52
N PHE A 54 -7.28 0.80 4.78
CA PHE A 54 -6.94 1.66 5.93
C PHE A 54 -7.72 2.98 5.88
N LYS A 55 -7.69 3.69 4.74
CA LYS A 55 -8.43 4.94 4.55
C LYS A 55 -9.93 4.75 4.82
N ALA A 56 -10.55 3.73 4.24
CA ALA A 56 -11.97 3.44 4.44
C ALA A 56 -12.29 3.16 5.92
N ARG A 57 -11.43 2.38 6.58
CA ARG A 57 -11.59 2.02 8.00
C ARG A 57 -11.44 3.22 8.93
N VAL A 58 -10.45 4.07 8.70
CA VAL A 58 -10.24 5.32 9.45
C VAL A 58 -11.48 6.20 9.38
N LEU A 59 -11.99 6.46 8.18
CA LEU A 59 -13.16 7.32 8.00
C LEU A 59 -14.42 6.75 8.67
N GLN A 60 -14.58 5.42 8.62
CA GLN A 60 -15.68 4.74 9.31
C GLN A 60 -15.60 4.92 10.84
N LEU A 61 -14.40 4.87 11.41
CA LEU A 61 -14.17 5.00 12.85
C LEU A 61 -14.37 6.44 13.34
N LEU A 62 -13.84 7.43 12.61
CA LEU A 62 -14.05 8.85 12.89
C LEU A 62 -15.51 9.29 12.80
N ALA A 63 -16.33 8.55 12.06
CA ALA A 63 -17.78 8.77 12.02
C ALA A 63 -18.50 8.25 13.27
N LYS A 64 -17.90 7.31 14.01
CA LYS A 64 -18.48 6.69 15.21
C LYS A 64 -17.95 7.32 16.50
N ASP A 65 -16.69 7.71 16.52
CA ASP A 65 -16.03 8.26 17.69
C ASP A 65 -15.12 9.43 17.29
N LYS A 66 -15.44 10.62 17.78
CA LYS A 66 -14.69 11.85 17.52
C LYS A 66 -13.41 11.96 18.34
N GLU A 67 -13.28 11.24 19.45
CA GLU A 67 -12.04 11.23 20.24
C GLU A 67 -10.88 10.59 19.47
N LEU A 68 -11.19 9.77 18.47
CA LEU A 68 -10.21 9.18 17.55
C LEU A 68 -9.56 10.21 16.61
N ASP A 69 -10.10 11.42 16.48
CA ASP A 69 -9.45 12.52 15.73
C ASP A 69 -8.07 12.86 16.33
N ASN A 70 -7.77 12.50 17.58
CA ASN A 70 -6.44 12.68 18.17
C ASN A 70 -5.39 11.69 17.63
N TYR A 71 -5.82 10.59 17.03
CA TYR A 71 -4.97 9.45 16.65
C TYR A 71 -5.06 9.12 15.15
N LEU A 72 -6.17 9.45 14.49
CA LEU A 72 -6.43 9.08 13.11
C LEU A 72 -6.53 10.32 12.19
N PRO A 73 -6.00 10.23 10.96
CA PRO A 73 -6.01 11.35 10.02
C PRO A 73 -7.44 11.63 9.54
N SER A 74 -7.79 12.91 9.44
CA SER A 74 -9.08 13.35 8.90
C SER A 74 -9.19 13.10 7.39
N ALA A 75 -10.40 13.25 6.84
CA ALA A 75 -10.63 13.07 5.41
C ALA A 75 -9.73 13.97 4.53
N ASP A 76 -9.39 15.18 4.99
CA ASP A 76 -8.60 16.13 4.21
C ASP A 76 -7.12 15.74 4.14
N TYR A 77 -6.60 14.98 5.12
CA TYR A 77 -5.25 14.44 5.06
C TYR A 77 -5.11 13.47 3.89
N PHE A 78 -6.15 12.69 3.59
CA PHE A 78 -6.16 11.82 2.41
C PHE A 78 -6.37 12.58 1.09
N LYS A 79 -6.72 13.87 1.15
CA LYS A 79 -6.83 14.75 -0.03
C LYS A 79 -5.58 15.61 -0.25
N GLN A 80 -4.71 15.75 0.74
CA GLN A 80 -3.55 16.66 0.68
C GLN A 80 -2.24 15.95 1.04
N GLY A 81 -2.33 14.66 1.40
CA GLY A 81 -1.20 13.86 1.82
C GLY A 81 -0.16 13.72 0.72
N LEU A 82 1.10 13.63 1.15
CA LEU A 82 2.21 13.26 0.28
C LEU A 82 2.24 11.74 0.12
N TYR A 83 2.10 11.27 -1.11
CA TYR A 83 2.19 9.85 -1.46
C TYR A 83 3.55 9.56 -2.11
N ILE A 84 4.31 8.65 -1.51
CA ILE A 84 5.65 8.26 -1.99
C ILE A 84 5.61 6.79 -2.42
N PHE A 85 6.11 6.53 -3.62
CA PHE A 85 6.23 5.20 -4.18
C PHE A 85 7.69 4.96 -4.54
N ASP A 86 8.28 3.94 -3.95
CA ASP A 86 9.62 3.45 -4.27
C ASP A 86 9.52 1.94 -4.52
N VAL A 87 9.42 1.55 -5.79
CA VAL A 87 9.07 0.19 -6.19
C VAL A 87 9.58 -0.11 -7.60
N GLY A 88 9.86 -1.39 -7.87
CA GLY A 88 10.27 -1.90 -9.19
C GLY A 88 11.68 -2.49 -9.21
N GLN A 89 12.59 -2.02 -8.35
CA GLN A 89 13.99 -2.44 -8.30
C GLN A 89 14.13 -3.94 -8.02
N ASN A 90 13.39 -4.48 -7.05
CA ASN A 90 13.42 -5.92 -6.75
C ASN A 90 12.96 -6.77 -7.94
N GLY A 91 11.96 -6.27 -8.69
CA GLY A 91 11.45 -6.96 -9.87
C GLY A 91 12.45 -6.96 -11.02
N LEU A 92 13.10 -5.82 -11.27
CA LEU A 92 14.15 -5.71 -12.28
C LEU A 92 15.40 -6.52 -11.89
N GLY A 93 15.85 -6.42 -10.65
CA GLY A 93 16.98 -7.19 -10.13
C GLY A 93 16.77 -8.70 -10.32
N GLY A 94 15.65 -9.23 -9.82
CA GLY A 94 15.34 -10.65 -10.00
C GLY A 94 15.12 -11.07 -11.46
N ALA A 95 14.69 -10.15 -12.34
CA ALA A 95 14.60 -10.42 -13.77
C ALA A 95 15.99 -10.56 -14.41
N PHE A 96 16.93 -9.67 -14.07
CA PHE A 96 18.32 -9.72 -14.58
C PHE A 96 19.10 -10.94 -14.09
N ASP A 97 18.72 -11.53 -12.94
CA ASP A 97 19.32 -12.78 -12.46
C ASP A 97 19.03 -14.00 -13.36
N SER A 98 17.99 -13.93 -14.21
CA SER A 98 17.49 -15.10 -14.96
C SER A 98 17.14 -14.85 -16.43
N LYS A 99 17.25 -13.61 -16.92
CA LYS A 99 16.83 -13.21 -18.27
C LYS A 99 17.90 -12.41 -18.98
N SER A 100 17.87 -12.41 -20.32
CA SER A 100 18.71 -11.50 -21.11
C SER A 100 18.18 -10.07 -21.04
N GLU A 101 19.06 -9.09 -21.34
CA GLU A 101 18.68 -7.67 -21.39
C GLU A 101 17.47 -7.42 -22.30
N ALA A 102 17.47 -8.00 -23.51
CA ALA A 102 16.35 -7.88 -24.44
C ALA A 102 15.03 -8.42 -23.87
N GLN A 103 15.09 -9.53 -23.10
CA GLN A 103 13.93 -10.06 -22.41
C GLN A 103 13.46 -9.13 -21.29
N VAL A 104 14.37 -8.56 -20.49
CA VAL A 104 14.01 -7.60 -19.44
C VAL A 104 13.37 -6.35 -20.03
N LEU A 105 13.94 -5.77 -21.09
CA LEU A 105 13.37 -4.62 -21.79
C LEU A 105 11.97 -4.90 -22.33
N ALA A 106 11.71 -6.12 -22.80
CA ALA A 106 10.37 -6.52 -23.25
C ALA A 106 9.32 -6.56 -22.12
N PHE A 107 9.73 -6.71 -20.86
CA PHE A 107 8.81 -6.69 -19.70
C PHE A 107 8.53 -5.29 -19.16
N VAL A 108 9.37 -4.30 -19.47
CA VAL A 108 9.24 -2.93 -18.95
C VAL A 108 7.85 -2.31 -19.20
N PRO A 109 7.24 -2.41 -20.40
CA PRO A 109 5.89 -1.90 -20.63
C PRO A 109 4.83 -2.52 -19.71
N THR A 110 4.93 -3.83 -19.44
CA THR A 110 4.02 -4.53 -18.52
C THR A 110 4.18 -4.03 -17.08
N ILE A 111 5.43 -3.77 -16.66
CA ILE A 111 5.71 -3.20 -15.33
C ILE A 111 5.03 -1.82 -15.21
N PHE A 112 5.19 -0.95 -16.20
CA PHE A 112 4.55 0.37 -16.19
C PHE A 112 3.02 0.26 -16.18
N SER A 113 2.43 -0.59 -17.01
CA SER A 113 0.98 -0.78 -17.04
C SER A 113 0.42 -1.25 -15.69
N GLN A 114 1.11 -2.16 -15.00
CA GLN A 114 0.69 -2.62 -13.67
C GLN A 114 0.88 -1.54 -12.60
N PHE A 115 1.96 -0.75 -12.68
CA PHE A 115 2.16 0.40 -11.81
C PHE A 115 1.05 1.45 -11.99
N GLU A 116 0.76 1.84 -13.23
CA GLU A 116 -0.32 2.78 -13.56
C GLU A 116 -1.68 2.29 -13.06
N THR A 117 -1.98 1.00 -13.27
CA THR A 117 -3.22 0.38 -12.77
C THR A 117 -3.33 0.51 -11.25
N GLY A 118 -2.27 0.18 -10.51
CA GLY A 118 -2.26 0.31 -9.06
C GLY A 118 -2.46 1.75 -8.59
N ILE A 119 -1.83 2.72 -9.27
CA ILE A 119 -1.99 4.14 -8.96
C ILE A 119 -3.42 4.62 -9.25
N GLN A 120 -3.99 4.28 -10.40
CA GLN A 120 -5.34 4.68 -10.79
C GLN A 120 -6.38 4.14 -9.79
N VAL A 121 -6.33 2.84 -9.49
CA VAL A 121 -7.24 2.21 -8.53
C VAL A 121 -7.11 2.84 -7.12
N GLY A 122 -5.89 3.17 -6.70
CA GLY A 122 -5.62 3.75 -5.38
C GLY A 122 -5.93 5.24 -5.23
N LEU A 123 -5.78 6.03 -6.30
CA LEU A 123 -5.77 7.49 -6.25
C LEU A 123 -6.79 8.16 -7.18
N HIS A 124 -7.80 7.42 -7.65
CA HIS A 124 -8.88 7.90 -8.55
C HIS A 124 -9.71 9.10 -8.03
N THR A 125 -9.32 9.77 -6.94
CA THR A 125 -9.90 11.05 -6.47
C THR A 125 -9.04 12.29 -6.80
N PHE A 126 -7.94 12.17 -7.56
CA PHE A 126 -7.22 13.33 -8.10
C PHE A 126 -7.13 13.25 -9.62
N VAL A 127 -8.15 13.81 -10.27
CA VAL A 127 -7.99 14.29 -11.65
C VAL A 127 -7.46 15.71 -11.52
N ILE A 128 -6.33 15.96 -12.19
CA ILE A 128 -5.69 17.27 -12.33
C ILE A 128 -6.63 18.26 -13.02
#